data_AF-K1YH08-F1
#
_entry.id   AF-K1YH08-F1
#
_cell.length_a   1.000
_cell.length_b   1.000
_cell.length_c   1.000
_cell.angle_alpha   90.00
_cell.angle_beta   90.00
_cell.angle_gamma   90.00
#
_symmetry.space_group_name_H-M   'P 1'
#
loop_
_entity.id
_entity.type
_entity.pdbx_description
1 polymer ?
#
loop_
_entity_poly.entity_id
_entity_poly.type
_entity_poly.pdbx_seq_one_letter_code
_entity_poly.pdbx_strand_id
1 'polypeptide(L)'
;MSYVKTYNDKVRGTVEVPYNASSKGGSRTVTVELPVQVNIHVDTETFDSSVGECEMSLDLLTSALTDTEAAELRAKEINSKRIADSIINGFFSYIRSEISQQASELSKIVESKLIMMRELMKSAKSKRVQMESDFKRISDRYCKIFDDLNREISNRILENDKTAFDFRSETDKFKVRAFNNDLVTVISVFGAENSELLSLISTSVTKKRVFDTINLSRLFILEQKRLEQSVKGSLIDECFAGDLLSPVCYLETTKNRLQIDKRIVFEPYLDQPEDSTFENDIIERFSSGTLNWQLIGEEGRKKLQIYFDNELEKRFVSTDEHVLRVKETIRQLSDLSSINVTL
;
A
#
# COMPACT_ATOMS: atom_id res chain seq x y z
N MET A 1 -38.27 91.57 -41.05
CA MET A 1 -39.36 92.33 -41.69
C MET A 1 -39.46 93.70 -41.04
N SER A 2 -38.97 94.73 -41.71
CA SER A 2 -39.11 96.13 -41.25
C SER A 2 -40.59 96.53 -41.27
N TYR A 3 -41.06 97.16 -40.21
CA TYR A 3 -42.46 97.62 -40.15
C TYR A 3 -42.53 99.13 -39.97
N VAL A 4 -43.58 99.69 -40.55
CA VAL A 4 -43.85 101.12 -40.53
C VAL A 4 -45.10 101.35 -39.70
N LYS A 5 -44.99 102.21 -38.69
CA LYS A 5 -46.14 102.63 -37.89
C LYS A 5 -46.38 104.11 -38.08
N THR A 6 -47.54 104.45 -38.62
CA THR A 6 -47.95 105.82 -38.92
C THR A 6 -48.82 106.38 -37.81
N TYR A 7 -48.47 107.57 -37.33
CA TYR A 7 -49.26 108.34 -36.38
C TYR A 7 -49.68 109.66 -37.04
N ASN A 8 -50.95 110.04 -36.86
CA ASN A 8 -51.48 111.32 -37.34
C ASN A 8 -51.84 112.18 -36.13
N ASP A 9 -51.28 113.39 -36.04
CA ASP A 9 -51.59 114.34 -34.97
C ASP A 9 -51.74 115.76 -35.53
N LYS A 10 -52.24 116.72 -34.75
CA LYS A 10 -52.44 118.11 -35.18
C LYS A 10 -51.57 119.05 -34.35
N VAL A 11 -50.76 119.87 -35.01
CA VAL A 11 -49.90 120.86 -34.36
C VAL A 11 -50.47 122.26 -34.58
N ARG A 12 -50.54 123.08 -33.52
CA ARG A 12 -51.04 124.47 -33.58
C ARG A 12 -49.91 125.44 -33.93
N GLY A 13 -50.13 126.28 -34.94
CA GLY A 13 -49.26 127.42 -35.27
C GLY A 13 -50.08 128.71 -35.41
N THR A 14 -49.46 129.88 -35.31
CA THR A 14 -50.15 131.17 -35.41
C THR A 14 -49.69 131.91 -36.67
N VAL A 15 -50.62 132.42 -37.47
CA VAL A 15 -50.33 133.18 -38.71
C VAL A 15 -51.04 134.54 -38.65
N GLU A 16 -50.40 135.60 -39.13
CA GLU A 16 -50.98 136.95 -39.19
C GLU A 16 -51.73 137.21 -40.50
N VAL A 17 -52.92 137.80 -40.42
CA VAL A 17 -53.72 138.16 -41.60
C VAL A 17 -54.19 139.63 -41.49
N PRO A 18 -53.98 140.48 -42.52
CA PRO A 18 -54.41 141.90 -42.51
C PRO A 18 -55.89 142.10 -42.89
N TYR A 19 -56.53 143.18 -42.41
CA TYR A 19 -57.91 143.58 -42.77
C TYR A 19 -58.03 145.08 -43.13
N ASN A 20 -59.05 145.43 -43.94
CA ASN A 20 -59.18 146.74 -44.60
C ASN A 20 -59.93 147.82 -43.80
N ALA A 21 -59.60 149.09 -44.08
CA ALA A 21 -59.66 150.23 -43.16
C ALA A 21 -60.95 151.09 -43.17
N SER A 22 -61.42 151.42 -41.97
CA SER A 22 -62.08 152.68 -41.64
C SER A 22 -61.30 153.30 -40.46
N SER A 23 -60.31 154.14 -40.79
CA SER A 23 -59.47 154.99 -39.92
C SER A 23 -58.73 154.31 -38.73
N LYS A 24 -57.45 153.95 -38.99
CA LYS A 24 -56.38 153.41 -38.09
C LYS A 24 -56.48 151.89 -37.78
N GLY A 25 -55.85 151.07 -38.63
CA GLY A 25 -55.84 149.60 -38.57
C GLY A 25 -54.74 148.95 -37.72
N GLY A 26 -54.93 147.67 -37.39
CA GLY A 26 -53.99 146.79 -36.68
C GLY A 26 -54.06 145.35 -37.22
N SER A 27 -53.03 144.54 -36.95
CA SER A 27 -52.97 143.11 -37.31
C SER A 27 -53.69 142.24 -36.28
N ARG A 28 -54.29 141.12 -36.74
CA ARG A 28 -54.82 140.06 -35.86
C ARG A 28 -54.12 138.75 -36.19
N THR A 29 -53.53 138.13 -35.18
CA THR A 29 -52.97 136.78 -35.25
C THR A 29 -54.10 135.76 -35.09
N VAL A 30 -54.18 134.75 -35.96
CA VAL A 30 -55.14 133.65 -35.87
C VAL A 30 -54.37 132.34 -35.74
N THR A 31 -54.76 131.51 -34.77
CA THR A 31 -54.18 130.18 -34.58
C THR A 31 -54.81 129.20 -35.57
N VAL A 32 -53.98 128.47 -36.31
CA VAL A 32 -54.37 127.46 -37.30
C VAL A 32 -53.80 126.10 -36.85
N GLU A 33 -54.63 125.06 -36.89
CA GLU A 33 -54.21 123.68 -36.65
C GLU A 33 -53.77 123.03 -37.97
N LEU A 34 -52.52 122.57 -38.02
CA LEU A 34 -51.94 121.88 -39.16
C LEU A 34 -51.88 120.38 -38.86
N PRO A 35 -52.48 119.51 -39.69
CA PRO A 35 -52.31 118.07 -39.54
C PRO A 35 -50.87 117.68 -39.90
N VAL A 36 -50.21 116.93 -39.01
CA VAL A 36 -48.87 116.37 -39.20
C VAL A 36 -48.97 114.86 -39.12
N GLN A 37 -48.49 114.19 -40.16
CA GLN A 37 -48.35 112.74 -40.20
C GLN A 37 -46.89 112.37 -39.93
N VAL A 38 -46.67 111.52 -38.92
CA VAL A 38 -45.35 110.99 -38.56
C VAL A 38 -45.31 109.51 -38.86
N ASN A 39 -44.46 109.13 -39.81
CA ASN A 39 -44.17 107.73 -40.11
C ASN A 39 -42.92 107.30 -39.35
N ILE A 40 -43.06 106.34 -38.44
CA ILE A 40 -41.92 105.72 -37.75
C ILE A 40 -41.57 104.44 -38.50
N HIS A 41 -40.40 104.44 -39.13
CA HIS A 41 -39.82 103.28 -39.78
C HIS A 41 -38.91 102.59 -38.76
N VAL A 42 -39.24 101.37 -38.37
CA VAL A 42 -38.36 100.54 -37.55
C VAL A 42 -37.70 99.53 -38.47
N ASP A 43 -36.41 99.74 -38.70
CA ASP A 43 -35.56 98.79 -39.40
C ASP A 43 -35.17 97.66 -38.46
N THR A 44 -35.58 96.43 -38.80
CA THR A 44 -35.26 95.22 -38.04
C THR A 44 -34.25 94.34 -38.77
N GLU A 45 -33.74 94.74 -39.94
CA GLU A 45 -32.87 93.87 -40.76
C GLU A 45 -31.59 93.47 -40.02
N THR A 46 -31.00 94.39 -39.26
CA THR A 46 -29.83 94.14 -38.42
C THR A 46 -30.11 93.13 -37.30
N PHE A 47 -31.28 93.22 -36.67
CA PHE A 47 -31.71 92.28 -35.64
C PHE A 47 -32.03 90.90 -36.23
N ASP A 48 -32.78 90.85 -37.33
CA ASP A 48 -33.13 89.63 -38.04
C ASP A 48 -31.87 88.88 -38.52
N SER A 49 -30.85 89.62 -38.98
CA SER A 49 -29.56 89.07 -39.38
C SER A 49 -28.81 88.45 -38.19
N SER A 50 -28.81 89.11 -37.02
CA SER A 50 -28.19 88.57 -35.81
C SER A 50 -28.89 87.31 -35.28
N VAL A 51 -30.21 87.21 -35.43
CA VAL A 51 -30.97 86.00 -35.09
C VAL A 51 -30.62 84.86 -36.03
N GLY A 52 -30.51 85.13 -37.33
CA GLY A 52 -30.08 84.13 -38.32
C GLY A 52 -28.64 83.63 -38.10
N GLU A 53 -27.70 84.51 -37.74
CA GLU A 53 -26.33 84.12 -37.38
C GLU A 53 -26.28 83.27 -36.10
N CYS A 54 -27.15 83.58 -35.13
CA CYS A 54 -27.29 82.78 -33.91
C CYS A 54 -27.85 81.40 -34.19
N GLU A 55 -28.90 81.30 -35.02
CA GLU A 55 -29.48 80.04 -35.47
C GLU A 55 -28.45 79.16 -36.18
N MET A 56 -27.69 79.73 -37.13
CA MET A 56 -26.61 79.01 -37.82
C MET A 56 -25.51 78.53 -36.84
N SER A 57 -25.14 79.35 -35.86
CA SER A 57 -24.14 78.98 -34.85
C SER A 57 -24.64 77.85 -33.95
N LEU A 58 -25.93 77.85 -33.59
CA LEU A 58 -26.56 76.78 -32.83
C LEU A 58 -26.64 75.48 -33.64
N ASP A 59 -26.95 75.55 -34.93
CA ASP A 59 -26.99 74.38 -35.81
C ASP A 59 -25.60 73.76 -36.01
N LEU A 60 -24.57 74.60 -36.18
CA LEU A 60 -23.18 74.15 -36.27
C LEU A 60 -22.72 73.51 -34.96
N LEU A 61 -23.04 74.12 -33.81
CA LEU A 61 -22.73 73.55 -32.50
C LEU A 61 -23.45 72.23 -32.27
N THR A 62 -24.74 72.15 -32.65
CA THR A 62 -25.54 70.94 -32.52
C THR A 62 -24.98 69.83 -33.39
N SER A 63 -24.60 70.13 -34.64
CA SER A 63 -23.97 69.17 -35.55
C SER A 63 -22.63 68.67 -34.99
N ALA A 64 -21.78 69.59 -34.52
CA ALA A 64 -20.51 69.24 -33.88
C ALA A 64 -20.71 68.41 -32.60
N LEU A 65 -21.77 68.68 -31.83
CA LEU A 65 -22.12 67.90 -30.65
C LEU A 65 -22.58 66.49 -31.04
N THR A 66 -23.44 66.36 -32.06
CA THR A 66 -23.88 65.05 -32.55
C THR A 66 -22.72 64.24 -33.14
N ASP A 67 -21.77 64.90 -33.81
CA ASP A 67 -20.58 64.25 -34.35
C ASP A 67 -19.62 63.80 -33.25
N THR A 68 -19.44 64.62 -32.20
CA THR A 68 -18.61 64.24 -31.05
C THR A 68 -19.27 63.12 -30.24
N GLU A 69 -20.58 63.16 -30.03
CA GLU A 69 -21.33 62.07 -29.39
C GLU A 69 -21.24 60.77 -30.20
N ALA A 70 -21.42 60.85 -31.52
CA ALA A 70 -21.26 59.69 -32.40
C ALA A 70 -19.82 59.14 -32.39
N ALA A 71 -18.81 60.02 -32.35
CA ALA A 71 -17.42 59.62 -32.24
C ALA A 71 -17.12 58.95 -30.88
N GLU A 72 -17.65 59.49 -29.78
CA GLU A 72 -17.52 58.89 -28.45
C GLU A 72 -18.21 57.52 -28.36
N LEU A 73 -19.42 57.39 -28.92
CA LEU A 73 -20.14 56.13 -28.96
C LEU A 73 -19.36 55.06 -29.74
N ARG A 74 -18.81 55.41 -30.91
CA ARG A 74 -17.93 54.50 -31.67
C ARG A 74 -16.67 54.14 -30.89
N ALA A 75 -16.04 55.10 -30.21
CA ALA A 75 -14.86 54.86 -29.41
C ALA A 75 -15.16 53.92 -28.23
N LYS A 76 -16.31 54.08 -27.57
CA LYS A 76 -16.79 53.15 -26.52
C LYS A 76 -17.02 51.76 -27.09
N GLU A 77 -17.69 51.63 -28.23
CA GLU A 77 -17.95 50.33 -28.84
C GLU A 77 -16.65 49.58 -29.19
N ILE A 78 -15.69 50.27 -29.82
CA ILE A 78 -14.39 49.70 -30.17
C ILE A 78 -13.63 49.29 -28.90
N ASN A 79 -13.58 50.14 -27.88
CA ASN A 79 -12.92 49.81 -26.64
C ASN A 79 -13.59 48.64 -25.91
N SER A 80 -14.93 48.59 -25.88
CA SER A 80 -15.67 47.47 -25.30
C SER A 80 -15.36 46.16 -26.02
N LYS A 81 -15.32 46.13 -27.36
CA LYS A 81 -14.90 44.95 -28.13
C LYS A 81 -13.47 44.55 -27.80
N ARG A 82 -12.54 45.50 -27.78
CA ARG A 82 -11.13 45.24 -27.45
C ARG A 82 -10.96 44.70 -26.02
N ILE A 83 -11.70 45.24 -25.06
CA ILE A 83 -11.71 44.74 -23.67
C ILE A 83 -12.28 43.32 -23.63
N ALA A 84 -13.41 43.06 -24.30
CA ALA A 84 -14.01 41.74 -24.36
C ALA A 84 -13.05 40.71 -24.97
N ASP A 85 -12.44 41.02 -26.12
CA ASP A 85 -11.46 40.16 -26.78
C ASP A 85 -10.23 39.92 -25.90
N SER A 86 -9.73 40.96 -25.22
CA SER A 86 -8.60 40.83 -24.29
C SER A 86 -8.93 39.92 -23.10
N ILE A 87 -10.13 40.08 -22.51
CA ILE A 87 -10.59 39.24 -21.39
C ILE A 87 -10.75 37.79 -21.84
N ILE A 88 -11.42 37.55 -22.98
CA ILE A 88 -11.64 36.21 -23.53
C ILE A 88 -10.29 35.54 -23.82
N ASN A 89 -9.39 36.22 -24.54
CA ASN A 89 -8.09 35.67 -24.88
C ASN A 89 -7.21 35.45 -23.65
N GLY A 90 -7.22 36.38 -22.68
CA GLY A 90 -6.50 36.25 -21.42
C GLY A 90 -6.98 35.05 -20.61
N PHE A 91 -8.30 34.90 -20.47
CA PHE A 91 -8.90 33.79 -19.74
C PHE A 91 -8.62 32.44 -20.41
N PHE A 92 -8.81 32.33 -21.73
CA PHE A 92 -8.52 31.08 -22.46
C PHE A 92 -7.03 30.74 -22.45
N SER A 93 -6.14 31.74 -22.56
CA SER A 93 -4.70 31.54 -22.44
C SER A 93 -4.33 31.04 -21.05
N TYR A 94 -4.92 31.64 -20.00
CA TYR A 94 -4.72 31.22 -18.62
C TYR A 94 -5.19 29.77 -18.39
N ILE A 95 -6.42 29.43 -18.79
CA ILE A 95 -6.93 28.05 -18.69
C ILE A 95 -6.02 27.08 -19.43
N ARG A 96 -5.59 27.42 -20.64
CA ARG A 96 -4.71 26.56 -21.43
C ARG A 96 -3.37 26.35 -20.73
N SER A 97 -2.83 27.40 -20.12
CA SER A 97 -1.60 27.32 -19.32
C SER A 97 -1.77 26.42 -18.11
N GLU A 98 -2.83 26.61 -17.33
CA GLU A 98 -3.17 25.79 -16.16
C GLU A 98 -3.36 24.31 -16.53
N ILE A 99 -4.14 24.01 -17.58
CA ILE A 99 -4.32 22.64 -18.06
C ILE A 99 -2.98 22.03 -18.50
N SER A 100 -2.14 22.81 -19.20
CA SER A 100 -0.82 22.33 -19.64
C SER A 100 0.11 22.07 -18.46
N GLN A 101 0.04 22.90 -17.42
CA GLN A 101 0.79 22.71 -16.18
C GLN A 101 0.32 21.45 -15.45
N GLN A 102 -0.98 21.28 -15.26
CA GLN A 102 -1.56 20.08 -14.63
C GLN A 102 -1.20 18.80 -15.40
N ALA A 103 -1.24 18.83 -16.74
CA ALA A 103 -0.82 17.70 -17.57
C ALA A 103 0.67 17.38 -17.39
N SER A 104 1.53 18.40 -17.31
CA SER A 104 2.97 18.25 -17.07
C SER A 104 3.27 17.67 -15.69
N GLU A 105 2.59 18.16 -14.65
CA GLU A 105 2.71 17.65 -13.29
C GLU A 105 2.28 16.18 -13.20
N LEU A 106 1.14 15.84 -13.80
CA LEU A 106 0.67 14.45 -13.84
C LEU A 106 1.63 13.54 -14.61
N SER A 107 2.17 14.01 -15.74
CA SER A 107 3.17 13.27 -16.52
C SER A 107 4.42 12.96 -15.69
N LYS A 108 4.91 13.93 -14.90
CA LYS A 108 6.07 13.72 -14.01
C LYS A 108 5.78 12.70 -12.92
N ILE A 109 4.57 12.70 -12.35
CA ILE A 109 4.15 11.71 -11.36
C ILE A 109 4.11 10.31 -11.98
N VAL A 110 3.56 10.17 -13.19
CA VAL A 110 3.53 8.90 -13.92
C VAL A 110 4.94 8.40 -14.21
N GLU A 111 5.84 9.27 -14.67
CA GLU A 111 7.22 8.93 -14.97
C GLU A 111 7.99 8.47 -13.70
N SER A 112 7.83 9.20 -12.59
CA SER A 112 8.37 8.81 -11.28
C SER A 112 7.88 7.42 -10.85
N LYS A 113 6.57 7.17 -10.94
CA LYS A 113 5.98 5.86 -10.61
C LYS A 113 6.52 4.75 -11.52
N LEU A 114 6.70 5.01 -12.82
CA LEU A 114 7.28 4.04 -13.75
C LEU A 114 8.73 3.70 -13.41
N ILE A 115 9.53 4.68 -13.00
CA ILE A 115 10.91 4.45 -12.53
C ILE A 115 10.89 3.57 -11.28
N MET A 116 10.04 3.88 -10.30
CA MET A 116 9.90 3.08 -9.08
C MET A 116 9.48 1.63 -9.41
N MET A 117 8.50 1.45 -10.30
CA MET A 117 8.06 0.11 -10.74
C MET A 117 9.19 -0.67 -11.43
N ARG A 118 10.02 -0.02 -12.25
CA ARG A 118 11.19 -0.66 -12.88
C ARG A 118 12.22 -1.11 -11.84
N GLU A 119 12.46 -0.30 -10.82
CA GLU A 119 13.40 -0.67 -9.75
C GLU A 119 12.86 -1.83 -8.90
N LEU A 120 11.56 -1.82 -8.57
CA LEU A 120 10.90 -2.94 -7.90
C LEU A 120 10.97 -4.23 -8.73
N MET A 121 10.73 -4.14 -10.04
CA MET A 121 10.86 -5.28 -10.96
C MET A 121 12.29 -5.83 -10.97
N LYS A 122 13.29 -4.94 -11.03
CA LYS A 122 14.71 -5.33 -11.00
C LYS A 122 15.08 -6.00 -9.68
N SER A 123 14.62 -5.46 -8.55
CA SER A 123 14.82 -6.03 -7.21
C SER A 123 14.17 -7.41 -7.10
N ALA A 124 12.92 -7.56 -7.55
CA ALA A 124 12.23 -8.85 -7.58
C ALA A 124 12.96 -9.89 -8.44
N LYS A 125 13.45 -9.48 -9.62
CA LYS A 125 14.25 -10.36 -10.49
C LYS A 125 15.55 -10.80 -9.82
N SER A 126 16.24 -9.88 -9.13
CA SER A 126 17.47 -10.18 -8.38
C SER A 126 17.19 -11.19 -7.26
N LYS A 127 16.13 -10.96 -6.46
CA LYS A 127 15.70 -11.88 -5.40
C LYS A 127 15.37 -13.27 -5.95
N ARG A 128 14.66 -13.36 -7.09
CA ARG A 128 14.38 -14.65 -7.74
C ARG A 128 15.67 -15.40 -8.10
N VAL A 129 16.65 -14.73 -8.70
CA VAL A 129 17.93 -15.35 -9.07
C VAL A 129 18.68 -15.83 -7.82
N GLN A 130 18.66 -15.04 -6.75
CA GLN A 130 19.25 -15.45 -5.47
C GLN A 130 18.55 -16.69 -4.91
N MET A 131 17.21 -16.70 -4.87
CA MET A 131 16.42 -17.84 -4.40
C MET A 131 16.66 -19.10 -5.22
N GLU A 132 16.79 -18.99 -6.55
CA GLU A 132 17.11 -20.12 -7.43
C GLU A 132 18.51 -20.69 -7.14
N SER A 133 19.50 -19.82 -6.93
CA SER A 133 20.85 -20.22 -6.56
C SER A 133 20.87 -20.90 -5.18
N ASP A 134 20.18 -20.33 -4.20
CA ASP A 134 20.11 -20.88 -2.85
C ASP A 134 19.38 -22.21 -2.82
N PHE A 135 18.26 -22.33 -3.55
CA PHE A 135 17.54 -23.59 -3.70
C PHE A 135 18.43 -24.67 -4.30
N LYS A 136 19.14 -24.37 -5.39
CA LYS A 136 20.07 -25.32 -6.00
C LYS A 136 21.18 -25.74 -5.03
N ARG A 137 21.79 -24.77 -4.32
CA ARG A 137 22.84 -25.05 -3.34
C ARG A 137 22.35 -25.95 -2.20
N ILE A 138 21.14 -25.69 -1.69
CA ILE A 138 20.53 -26.49 -0.62
C ILE A 138 20.20 -27.89 -1.14
N SER A 139 19.59 -27.99 -2.32
CA SER A 139 19.28 -29.27 -2.97
C SER A 139 20.55 -30.11 -3.18
N ASP A 140 21.60 -29.53 -3.76
CA ASP A 140 22.87 -30.22 -4.00
C ASP A 140 23.51 -30.70 -2.69
N ARG A 141 23.38 -29.92 -1.61
CA ARG A 141 23.87 -30.32 -0.29
C ARG A 141 23.08 -31.51 0.27
N TYR A 142 21.76 -31.52 0.13
CA TYR A 142 20.94 -32.66 0.57
C TYR A 142 21.21 -33.91 -0.26
N CYS A 143 21.33 -33.78 -1.59
CA CYS A 143 21.70 -34.90 -2.46
C CYS A 143 23.02 -35.54 -2.00
N LYS A 144 24.05 -34.73 -1.71
CA LYS A 144 25.33 -35.23 -1.19
C LYS A 144 25.19 -35.94 0.15
N ILE A 145 24.39 -35.42 1.08
CA ILE A 145 24.16 -36.07 2.37
C ILE A 145 23.53 -37.45 2.17
N PHE A 146 22.55 -37.57 1.27
CA PHE A 146 21.93 -38.87 0.96
C PHE A 146 22.90 -39.83 0.27
N ASP A 147 23.71 -39.35 -0.67
CA ASP A 147 24.73 -40.16 -1.34
C ASP A 147 25.79 -40.66 -0.35
N ASP A 148 26.26 -39.79 0.53
CA ASP A 148 27.22 -40.12 1.58
C ASP A 148 26.62 -41.13 2.57
N LEU A 149 25.35 -40.94 2.97
CA LEU A 149 24.65 -41.87 3.86
C LEU A 149 24.46 -43.23 3.19
N ASN A 150 24.06 -43.27 1.92
CA ASN A 150 23.91 -44.51 1.16
C ASN A 150 25.24 -45.28 1.07
N ARG A 151 26.33 -44.56 0.83
CA ARG A 151 27.68 -45.14 0.81
C ARG A 151 28.10 -45.66 2.19
N GLU A 152 27.80 -44.90 3.24
CA GLU A 152 28.10 -45.28 4.63
C GLU A 152 27.36 -46.55 5.04
N ILE A 153 26.05 -46.62 4.77
CA ILE A 153 25.22 -47.80 5.01
C ILE A 153 25.75 -49.00 4.22
N SER A 154 26.09 -48.81 2.95
CA SER A 154 26.66 -49.88 2.12
C SER A 154 27.97 -50.42 2.70
N ASN A 155 28.83 -49.54 3.20
CA ASN A 155 30.07 -49.93 3.87
C ASN A 155 29.82 -50.66 5.19
N ARG A 156 28.86 -50.20 6.01
CA ARG A 156 28.49 -50.87 7.27
C ARG A 156 27.92 -52.26 7.04
N ILE A 157 27.07 -52.44 6.02
CA ILE A 157 26.55 -53.75 5.63
C ILE A 157 27.73 -54.68 5.28
N LEU A 158 28.66 -54.19 4.45
CA LEU A 158 29.83 -54.96 4.05
C LEU A 158 30.73 -55.32 5.25
N GLU A 159 30.93 -54.41 6.19
CA GLU A 159 31.71 -54.65 7.41
C GLU A 159 31.04 -55.67 8.34
N ASN A 160 29.71 -55.58 8.49
CA ASN A 160 28.94 -56.55 9.27
C ASN A 160 29.03 -57.96 8.65
N ASP A 161 28.86 -58.06 7.33
CA ASP A 161 28.94 -59.32 6.59
C ASP A 161 30.35 -59.89 6.54
N LYS A 162 31.39 -59.05 6.69
CA LYS A 162 32.79 -59.48 6.69
C LYS A 162 33.06 -60.56 7.72
N THR A 163 32.48 -60.45 8.91
CA THR A 163 32.65 -61.46 9.98
C THR A 163 32.08 -62.83 9.57
N ALA A 164 30.95 -62.85 8.86
CA ALA A 164 30.35 -64.07 8.33
C ALA A 164 31.20 -64.67 7.19
N PHE A 165 31.76 -63.82 6.32
CA PHE A 165 32.69 -64.26 5.27
C PHE A 165 34.00 -64.81 5.84
N ASP A 166 34.58 -64.14 6.84
CA ASP A 166 35.80 -64.56 7.51
C ASP A 166 35.58 -65.88 8.24
N PHE A 167 34.49 -66.02 9.00
CA PHE A 167 34.09 -67.28 9.66
C PHE A 167 33.92 -68.42 8.66
N ARG A 168 33.27 -68.17 7.52
CA ARG A 168 33.15 -69.16 6.44
C ARG A 168 34.52 -69.53 5.89
N SER A 169 35.39 -68.55 5.63
CA SER A 169 36.73 -68.79 5.12
C SER A 169 37.59 -69.63 6.08
N GLU A 170 37.49 -69.37 7.38
CA GLU A 170 38.19 -70.13 8.42
C GLU A 170 37.62 -71.54 8.56
N THR A 171 36.30 -71.67 8.53
CA THR A 171 35.61 -72.97 8.54
C THR A 171 36.00 -73.82 7.34
N ASP A 172 36.06 -73.24 6.14
CA ASP A 172 36.46 -73.95 4.92
C ASP A 172 37.94 -74.36 4.99
N LYS A 173 38.83 -73.48 5.47
CA LYS A 173 40.25 -73.82 5.74
C LYS A 173 40.40 -74.91 6.80
N PHE A 174 39.55 -74.91 7.82
CA PHE A 174 39.55 -75.91 8.89
C PHE A 174 39.04 -77.26 8.38
N LYS A 175 37.94 -77.29 7.60
CA LYS A 175 37.44 -78.51 6.94
C LYS A 175 38.53 -79.15 6.08
N VAL A 176 39.22 -78.36 5.24
CA VAL A 176 40.29 -78.89 4.38
C VAL A 176 41.44 -79.46 5.20
N ARG A 177 41.86 -78.81 6.29
CA ARG A 177 42.94 -79.33 7.17
C ARG A 177 42.54 -80.57 7.97
N ALA A 178 41.33 -80.57 8.55
CA ALA A 178 40.86 -81.65 9.42
C ALA A 178 40.61 -82.96 8.64
N PHE A 179 40.12 -82.88 7.41
CA PHE A 179 39.86 -84.08 6.59
C PHE A 179 41.12 -84.58 5.86
N ASN A 180 42.02 -83.70 5.41
CA ASN A 180 43.13 -84.12 4.55
C ASN A 180 44.43 -84.46 5.29
N ASN A 181 44.67 -83.99 6.52
CA ASN A 181 46.02 -84.08 7.11
C ASN A 181 46.15 -84.99 8.35
N ASP A 182 45.12 -85.07 9.22
CA ASP A 182 45.27 -85.72 10.54
C ASP A 182 44.75 -87.17 10.62
N LEU A 183 43.89 -87.60 9.69
CA LEU A 183 43.31 -88.95 9.70
C LEU A 183 43.96 -89.88 8.67
N VAL A 184 44.46 -89.36 7.56
CA VAL A 184 44.97 -90.19 6.45
C VAL A 184 46.33 -90.81 6.78
N THR A 185 47.16 -90.12 7.57
CA THR A 185 48.55 -90.53 7.82
C THR A 185 48.73 -91.39 9.08
N VAL A 186 47.77 -91.37 10.01
CA VAL A 186 47.87 -92.12 11.29
C VAL A 186 47.19 -93.49 11.22
N ILE A 187 46.15 -93.66 10.39
CA ILE A 187 45.37 -94.91 10.35
C ILE A 187 46.13 -96.06 9.65
N SER A 188 47.02 -95.78 8.70
CA SER A 188 47.72 -96.82 7.93
C SER A 188 48.90 -97.46 8.66
N VAL A 189 49.48 -96.82 9.68
CA VAL A 189 50.70 -97.30 10.36
C VAL A 189 50.42 -97.95 11.73
N PHE A 190 49.26 -97.68 12.37
CA PHE A 190 48.99 -98.11 13.75
C PHE A 190 47.88 -99.16 13.92
N GLY A 191 47.25 -99.64 12.84
CA GLY A 191 46.05 -100.49 12.89
C GLY A 191 46.23 -101.90 13.48
N ALA A 192 47.46 -102.41 13.61
CA ALA A 192 47.69 -103.79 14.05
C ALA A 192 48.10 -103.95 15.52
N GLU A 193 48.90 -103.02 16.10
CA GLU A 193 49.53 -103.25 17.42
C GLU A 193 49.02 -102.36 18.57
N ASN A 194 48.35 -101.24 18.29
CA ASN A 194 48.05 -100.21 19.32
C ASN A 194 46.55 -99.85 19.47
N SER A 195 45.64 -100.77 19.16
CA SER A 195 44.18 -100.52 19.17
C SER A 195 43.65 -99.90 20.49
N GLU A 196 44.12 -100.39 21.64
CA GLU A 196 43.68 -99.89 22.95
C GLU A 196 44.25 -98.48 23.25
N LEU A 197 45.53 -98.25 22.96
CA LEU A 197 46.17 -96.94 23.10
C LEU A 197 45.54 -95.89 22.18
N LEU A 198 45.19 -96.27 20.94
CA LEU A 198 44.46 -95.40 20.01
C LEU A 198 43.08 -95.04 20.53
N SER A 199 42.36 -95.99 21.15
CA SER A 199 41.09 -95.74 21.81
C SER A 199 41.25 -94.76 22.99
N LEU A 200 42.27 -94.93 23.82
CA LEU A 200 42.57 -94.04 24.94
C LEU A 200 42.99 -92.62 24.50
N ILE A 201 43.78 -92.50 23.43
CA ILE A 201 44.16 -91.21 22.86
C ILE A 201 42.95 -90.55 22.20
N SER A 202 42.16 -91.30 21.43
CA SER A 202 40.93 -90.80 20.78
C SER A 202 39.92 -90.31 21.81
N THR A 203 39.71 -91.07 22.89
CA THR A 203 38.83 -90.65 24.00
C THR A 203 39.40 -89.44 24.75
N SER A 204 40.71 -89.33 24.92
CA SER A 204 41.36 -88.15 25.54
C SER A 204 41.25 -86.90 24.67
N VAL A 205 41.45 -87.02 23.36
CA VAL A 205 41.23 -85.94 22.38
C VAL A 205 39.77 -85.53 22.36
N THR A 206 38.85 -86.49 22.41
CA THR A 206 37.41 -86.23 22.48
C THR A 206 37.03 -85.51 23.76
N LYS A 207 37.54 -85.96 24.92
CA LYS A 207 37.35 -85.29 26.22
C LYS A 207 37.86 -83.86 26.20
N LYS A 208 39.06 -83.62 25.63
CA LYS A 208 39.61 -82.27 25.47
C LYS A 208 38.72 -81.40 24.59
N ARG A 209 38.27 -81.90 23.44
CA ARG A 209 37.36 -81.17 22.52
C ARG A 209 36.02 -80.85 23.18
N VAL A 210 35.45 -81.79 23.94
CA VAL A 210 34.22 -81.57 24.70
C VAL A 210 34.43 -80.49 25.76
N PHE A 211 35.56 -80.54 26.49
CA PHE A 211 35.90 -79.53 27.48
C PHE A 211 36.06 -78.13 26.87
N ASP A 212 36.77 -78.03 25.74
CA ASP A 212 36.95 -76.76 25.02
C ASP A 212 35.60 -76.22 24.51
N THR A 213 34.72 -77.11 24.01
CA THR A 213 33.37 -76.74 23.56
C THR A 213 32.51 -76.24 24.72
N ILE A 214 32.54 -76.91 25.88
CA ILE A 214 31.82 -76.48 27.08
C ILE A 214 32.28 -75.09 27.53
N ASN A 215 33.60 -74.81 27.47
CA ASN A 215 34.12 -73.49 27.81
C ASN A 215 33.65 -72.42 26.82
N LEU A 216 33.62 -72.71 25.52
CA LEU A 216 33.08 -71.80 24.51
C LEU A 216 31.58 -71.55 24.71
N SER A 217 30.78 -72.58 24.99
CA SER A 217 29.35 -72.44 25.30
C SER A 217 29.12 -71.59 26.54
N ARG A 218 29.95 -71.75 27.58
CA ARG A 218 29.90 -70.93 28.79
C ARG A 218 30.17 -69.45 28.49
N LEU A 219 31.19 -69.16 27.68
CA LEU A 219 31.49 -67.78 27.26
C LEU A 219 30.34 -67.17 26.47
N PHE A 220 29.75 -67.92 25.54
CA PHE A 220 28.61 -67.46 24.75
C PHE A 220 27.39 -67.10 25.62
N ILE A 221 27.01 -67.95 26.58
CA ILE A 221 25.90 -67.68 27.49
C ILE A 221 26.16 -66.41 28.33
N LEU A 222 27.41 -66.19 28.73
CA LEU A 222 27.80 -65.03 29.52
C LEU A 222 27.67 -63.73 28.71
N GLU A 223 28.15 -63.73 27.46
CA GLU A 223 28.00 -62.59 26.54
C GLU A 223 26.52 -62.32 26.20
N GLN A 224 25.71 -63.36 25.98
CA GLN A 224 24.28 -63.20 25.72
C GLN A 224 23.54 -62.56 26.90
N LYS A 225 23.86 -62.96 28.13
CA LYS A 225 23.27 -62.35 29.34
C LYS A 225 23.68 -60.89 29.52
N ARG A 226 24.92 -60.55 29.19
CA ARG A 226 25.43 -59.17 29.22
C ARG A 226 24.69 -58.29 28.21
N LEU A 227 24.44 -58.80 27.01
CA LEU A 227 23.67 -58.10 25.99
C LEU A 227 22.24 -57.82 26.46
N GLU A 228 21.56 -58.82 27.03
CA GLU A 228 20.18 -58.65 27.53
C GLU A 228 20.08 -57.56 28.61
N GLN A 229 21.07 -57.49 29.51
CA GLN A 229 21.15 -56.43 30.51
C GLN A 229 21.38 -55.05 29.90
N SER A 230 22.24 -54.96 28.86
CA SER A 230 22.48 -53.71 28.15
C SER A 230 21.23 -53.20 27.42
N VAL A 231 20.46 -54.10 26.82
CA VAL A 231 19.21 -53.76 26.13
C VAL A 231 18.16 -53.26 27.12
N LYS A 232 17.99 -53.95 28.26
CA LYS A 232 17.07 -53.51 29.33
C LYS A 232 17.45 -52.16 29.92
N GLY A 233 18.76 -51.87 30.06
CA GLY A 233 19.22 -50.56 30.53
C GLY A 233 19.09 -49.43 29.50
N SER A 234 18.89 -49.75 28.22
CA SER A 234 18.76 -48.76 27.14
C SER A 234 17.30 -48.47 26.77
N LEU A 235 16.35 -49.23 27.31
CA LEU A 235 14.92 -48.95 27.19
C LEU A 235 14.53 -47.97 28.30
N ILE A 236 14.17 -46.75 27.91
CA ILE A 236 13.66 -45.72 28.82
C ILE A 236 12.14 -45.94 28.91
N ASP A 237 11.68 -46.58 30.00
CA ASP A 237 10.24 -46.67 30.33
C ASP A 237 9.76 -45.35 30.98
N GLU A 238 9.81 -44.25 30.23
CA GLU A 238 9.22 -42.98 30.67
C GLU A 238 7.82 -42.82 30.06
N CYS A 239 6.82 -43.40 30.70
CA CYS A 239 5.42 -43.08 30.44
C CYS A 239 5.06 -41.82 31.26
N PHE A 240 5.21 -40.63 30.66
CA PHE A 240 4.77 -39.39 31.30
C PHE A 240 3.24 -39.28 31.25
N ALA A 241 2.58 -39.51 32.38
CA ALA A 241 1.22 -39.03 32.60
C ALA A 241 1.29 -37.52 32.94
N GLY A 242 1.27 -36.68 31.91
CA GLY A 242 1.19 -35.24 32.04
C GLY A 242 -0.10 -34.71 31.41
N ASP A 243 -0.70 -33.69 32.02
CA ASP A 243 -1.82 -32.97 31.43
C ASP A 243 -1.31 -32.18 30.21
N LEU A 244 -1.66 -32.63 29.02
CA LEU A 244 -1.32 -31.96 27.76
C LEU A 244 -2.30 -30.80 27.52
N LEU A 245 -1.87 -29.58 27.83
CA LEU A 245 -2.63 -28.37 27.52
C LEU A 245 -2.29 -27.91 26.10
N SER A 246 -3.31 -27.78 25.24
CA SER A 246 -3.15 -27.33 23.85
C SER A 246 -3.88 -26.01 23.60
N PRO A 247 -3.27 -25.06 22.87
CA PRO A 247 -3.93 -23.81 22.51
C PRO A 247 -5.07 -24.05 21.52
N VAL A 248 -6.19 -23.39 21.75
CA VAL A 248 -7.39 -23.47 20.90
C VAL A 248 -7.75 -22.07 20.42
N CYS A 249 -7.94 -21.89 19.12
CA CYS A 249 -8.35 -20.61 18.55
C CYS A 249 -9.84 -20.59 18.27
N TYR A 250 -10.57 -19.68 18.91
CA TYR A 250 -11.99 -19.43 18.67
C TYR A 250 -12.16 -18.22 17.74
N LEU A 251 -12.85 -18.42 16.62
CA LEU A 251 -13.07 -17.41 15.60
C LEU A 251 -14.57 -17.15 15.44
N GLU A 252 -15.00 -15.90 15.67
CA GLU A 252 -16.33 -15.43 15.31
C GLU A 252 -16.23 -14.57 14.06
N THR A 253 -16.94 -14.96 13.00
CA THR A 253 -17.03 -14.17 11.77
C THR A 253 -18.46 -13.75 11.52
N THR A 254 -18.68 -12.45 11.39
CA THR A 254 -19.99 -11.91 11.00
C THR A 254 -20.05 -11.78 9.49
N LYS A 255 -20.91 -12.59 8.84
CA LYS A 255 -21.22 -12.41 7.42
C LYS A 255 -22.46 -11.52 7.28
N ASN A 256 -22.46 -10.68 6.25
CA ASN A 256 -23.55 -9.73 5.96
C ASN A 256 -24.93 -10.40 6.03
N ARG A 257 -25.79 -9.84 6.91
CA ARG A 257 -27.11 -10.32 7.38
C ARG A 257 -27.07 -11.35 8.52
N LEU A 258 -26.74 -10.88 9.73
CA LEU A 258 -27.13 -11.45 11.05
C LEU A 258 -26.79 -12.93 11.34
N GLN A 259 -26.01 -13.61 10.50
CA GLN A 259 -25.45 -14.93 10.81
C GLN A 259 -24.01 -14.79 11.31
N ILE A 260 -23.82 -15.18 12.58
CA ILE A 260 -22.51 -15.31 13.22
C ILE A 260 -22.04 -16.74 12.94
N ASP A 261 -21.01 -16.91 12.12
CA ASP A 261 -20.36 -18.21 11.89
C ASP A 261 -19.23 -18.33 12.92
N LYS A 262 -19.33 -19.34 13.80
CA LYS A 262 -18.41 -19.60 14.91
C LYS A 262 -17.61 -20.85 14.58
N ARG A 263 -16.29 -20.75 14.58
CA ARG A 263 -15.40 -21.89 14.30
C ARG A 263 -14.28 -21.99 15.31
N ILE A 264 -13.90 -23.21 15.62
CA ILE A 264 -12.73 -23.51 16.45
C ILE A 264 -11.65 -24.11 15.55
N VAL A 265 -10.41 -23.65 15.73
CA VAL A 265 -9.23 -24.19 15.03
C VAL A 265 -8.29 -24.80 16.06
N PHE A 266 -7.94 -26.06 15.84
CA PHE A 266 -7.00 -26.84 16.65
C PHE A 266 -5.68 -27.06 15.89
N GLU A 267 -4.61 -27.30 16.65
CA GLU A 267 -3.30 -27.66 16.10
C GLU A 267 -3.36 -29.08 15.47
N PRO A 268 -2.77 -29.32 14.29
CA PRO A 268 -2.99 -30.56 13.52
C PRO A 268 -2.48 -31.87 14.16
N TYR A 269 -1.69 -31.77 15.24
CA TYR A 269 -1.01 -32.92 15.85
C TYR A 269 -1.79 -33.58 16.99
N LEU A 270 -2.90 -32.98 17.45
CA LEU A 270 -3.84 -33.72 18.30
C LEU A 270 -4.76 -34.53 17.39
N ASP A 271 -4.90 -35.82 17.69
CA ASP A 271 -5.92 -36.68 17.08
C ASP A 271 -7.27 -35.93 17.17
N GLN A 272 -7.77 -35.49 16.01
CA GLN A 272 -9.06 -34.82 15.94
C GLN A 272 -10.10 -35.80 16.47
N PRO A 273 -10.81 -35.52 17.57
CA PRO A 273 -11.94 -36.36 17.93
C PRO A 273 -12.95 -36.23 16.79
N GLU A 274 -13.31 -37.36 16.17
CA GLU A 274 -14.26 -37.44 15.05
C GLU A 274 -15.67 -36.88 15.42
N ASP A 275 -15.89 -36.61 16.70
CA ASP A 275 -17.14 -36.15 17.27
C ASP A 275 -17.29 -34.61 17.22
N SER A 276 -18.08 -34.15 16.25
CA SER A 276 -18.62 -32.77 16.17
C SER A 276 -19.34 -32.26 17.44
N THR A 277 -19.58 -33.12 18.43
CA THR A 277 -20.19 -32.76 19.72
C THR A 277 -19.22 -32.00 20.62
N PHE A 278 -17.91 -32.31 20.58
CA PHE A 278 -16.89 -31.62 21.37
C PHE A 278 -16.69 -30.17 20.91
N GLU A 279 -16.67 -29.94 19.60
CA GLU A 279 -16.61 -28.59 19.03
C GLU A 279 -17.83 -27.77 19.46
N ASN A 280 -19.04 -28.35 19.41
CA ASN A 280 -20.26 -27.67 19.79
C ASN A 280 -20.35 -27.36 21.30
N ASP A 281 -19.89 -28.27 22.19
CA ASP A 281 -19.85 -28.02 23.65
C ASP A 281 -18.87 -26.87 23.97
N ILE A 282 -17.71 -26.81 23.31
CA ILE A 282 -16.77 -25.70 23.51
C ILE A 282 -17.35 -24.38 22.96
N ILE A 283 -17.98 -24.39 21.79
CA ILE A 283 -18.65 -23.21 21.23
C ILE A 283 -19.76 -22.73 22.18
N GLU A 284 -20.54 -23.64 22.75
CA GLU A 284 -21.60 -23.32 23.70
C GLU A 284 -21.02 -22.70 24.98
N ARG A 285 -19.94 -23.26 25.54
CA ARG A 285 -19.26 -22.72 26.73
C ARG A 285 -18.65 -21.34 26.53
N PHE A 286 -18.09 -21.05 25.35
CA PHE A 286 -17.62 -19.70 25.02
C PHE A 286 -18.80 -18.74 24.77
N SER A 287 -19.94 -19.23 24.28
CA SER A 287 -21.13 -18.44 23.97
C SER A 287 -22.00 -18.13 25.20
N SER A 288 -22.03 -19.01 26.20
CA SER A 288 -22.92 -18.93 27.36
C SER A 288 -22.47 -17.93 28.43
N GLY A 289 -21.34 -17.25 28.25
CA GLY A 289 -20.85 -16.21 29.16
C GLY A 289 -20.45 -16.72 30.55
N THR A 290 -20.30 -18.04 30.72
CA THR A 290 -19.93 -18.68 32.00
C THR A 290 -18.46 -18.46 32.37
N LEU A 291 -17.61 -18.07 31.41
CA LEU A 291 -16.22 -17.73 31.62
C LEU A 291 -16.12 -16.23 31.96
N ASN A 292 -15.86 -15.93 33.23
CA ASN A 292 -15.57 -14.58 33.69
C ASN A 292 -14.14 -14.20 33.30
N TRP A 293 -13.99 -13.67 32.10
CA TRP A 293 -12.77 -13.07 31.59
C TRP A 293 -12.38 -11.87 32.46
N GLN A 294 -11.29 -12.00 33.22
CA GLN A 294 -10.73 -10.90 34.01
C GLN A 294 -9.53 -10.29 33.28
N LEU A 295 -9.38 -8.97 33.40
CA LEU A 295 -8.20 -8.26 32.91
C LEU A 295 -6.95 -8.84 33.58
N ILE A 296 -5.92 -9.16 32.79
CA ILE A 296 -4.63 -9.62 33.32
C ILE A 296 -4.11 -8.60 34.35
N GLY A 297 -3.74 -9.07 35.54
CA GLY A 297 -3.10 -8.25 36.58
C GLY A 297 -1.87 -7.51 36.05
N GLU A 298 -1.60 -6.30 36.55
CA GLU A 298 -0.52 -5.43 36.01
C GLU A 298 0.84 -6.12 35.89
N GLU A 299 1.14 -7.07 36.77
CA GLU A 299 2.40 -7.82 36.76
C GLU A 299 2.50 -8.83 35.60
N GLY A 300 1.39 -9.50 35.26
CA GLY A 300 1.32 -10.42 34.13
C GLY A 300 1.42 -9.70 32.80
N ARG A 301 0.79 -8.52 32.69
CA ARG A 301 0.90 -7.63 31.52
C ARG A 301 2.34 -7.19 31.28
N LYS A 302 3.05 -6.78 32.34
CA LYS A 302 4.47 -6.41 32.24
C LYS A 302 5.33 -7.58 31.77
N LYS A 303 5.13 -8.79 32.29
CA LYS A 303 5.88 -9.99 31.86
C LYS A 303 5.62 -10.34 30.38
N LEU A 304 4.37 -10.29 29.95
CA LEU A 304 4.00 -10.53 28.55
C LEU A 304 4.55 -9.46 27.62
N GLN A 305 4.49 -8.19 28.01
CA GLN A 305 5.06 -7.09 27.23
C GLN A 305 6.57 -7.25 27.05
N ILE A 306 7.30 -7.57 28.12
CA ILE A 306 8.75 -7.85 28.05
C ILE A 306 9.05 -9.04 27.13
N TYR A 307 8.26 -10.12 27.23
CA TYR A 307 8.45 -11.29 26.37
C TYR A 307 8.17 -10.96 24.89
N PHE A 308 7.08 -10.24 24.62
CA PHE A 308 6.68 -9.83 23.28
C PHE A 308 7.71 -8.89 22.64
N ASP A 309 8.19 -7.90 23.40
CA ASP A 309 9.23 -6.99 22.93
C ASP A 309 10.54 -7.72 22.64
N ASN A 310 10.92 -8.69 23.48
CA ASN A 310 12.09 -9.55 23.24
C ASN A 310 11.94 -10.42 21.97
N GLU A 311 10.76 -11.00 21.72
CA GLU A 311 10.52 -11.78 20.50
C GLU A 311 10.49 -10.90 19.24
N LEU A 312 9.92 -9.69 19.33
CA LEU A 312 9.99 -8.71 18.25
C LEU A 312 11.44 -8.31 17.93
N GLU A 313 12.28 -8.14 18.95
CA GLU A 313 13.68 -7.78 18.76
C GLU A 313 14.52 -8.91 18.18
N LYS A 314 14.24 -10.17 18.54
CA LYS A 314 14.90 -11.32 17.94
C LYS A 314 14.56 -11.52 16.46
N ARG A 315 13.29 -11.29 16.09
CA ARG A 315 12.83 -11.52 14.70
C ARG A 315 13.18 -10.37 13.75
N PHE A 316 13.31 -9.15 14.27
CA PHE A 316 13.60 -7.96 13.48
C PHE A 316 14.93 -7.31 13.92
N VAL A 317 16.05 -7.90 13.45
CA VAL A 317 17.42 -7.48 13.80
C VAL A 317 17.94 -6.30 12.95
N SER A 318 17.27 -5.96 11.84
CA SER A 318 17.73 -4.90 10.93
C SER A 318 17.23 -3.51 11.33
N THR A 319 18.11 -2.51 11.21
CA THR A 319 17.88 -1.08 11.48
C THR A 319 17.21 -0.33 10.32
N ASP A 320 16.54 -1.05 9.43
CA ASP A 320 15.93 -0.48 8.23
C ASP A 320 14.62 0.26 8.56
N GLU A 321 14.39 1.45 7.97
CA GLU A 321 13.27 2.35 8.33
C GLU A 321 11.90 1.68 8.10
N HIS A 322 11.81 0.83 7.07
CA HIS A 322 10.61 0.05 6.79
C HIS A 322 10.32 -0.99 7.88
N VAL A 323 11.36 -1.64 8.41
CA VAL A 323 11.23 -2.67 9.45
C VAL A 323 10.86 -2.05 10.79
N LEU A 324 11.37 -0.85 11.09
CA LEU A 324 10.94 -0.06 12.24
C LEU A 324 9.46 0.30 12.16
N ARG A 325 8.98 0.74 10.99
CA ARG A 325 7.56 1.04 10.78
C ARG A 325 6.68 -0.21 10.95
N VAL A 326 7.11 -1.35 10.42
CA VAL A 326 6.38 -2.63 10.59
C VAL A 326 6.36 -3.03 12.08
N LYS A 327 7.48 -2.91 12.80
CA LYS A 327 7.57 -3.17 14.25
C LYS A 327 6.60 -2.28 15.03
N GLU A 328 6.49 -1.00 14.69
CA GLU A 328 5.54 -0.07 15.31
C GLU A 328 4.09 -0.43 15.00
N THR A 329 3.75 -0.79 13.76
CA THR A 329 2.39 -1.23 13.42
C THR A 329 2.00 -2.53 14.12
N ILE A 330 2.94 -3.47 14.28
CA ILE A 330 2.70 -4.73 15.00
C ILE A 330 2.47 -4.45 16.49
N ARG A 331 3.25 -3.53 17.10
CA ARG A 331 3.01 -3.08 18.47
C ARG A 331 1.63 -2.44 18.63
N GLN A 332 1.20 -1.60 17.69
CA GLN A 332 -0.12 -0.96 17.71
C GLN A 332 -1.27 -1.98 17.55
N LEU A 333 -1.09 -3.00 16.70
CA LEU A 333 -2.08 -4.05 16.48
C LEU A 333 -2.19 -5.03 17.65
N SER A 334 -1.11 -5.24 18.40
CA SER A 334 -1.05 -6.25 19.45
C SER A 334 -1.84 -5.93 20.72
N ASP A 335 -2.47 -4.75 20.81
CA ASP A 335 -3.16 -4.15 21.97
C ASP A 335 -3.23 -5.07 23.21
N LEU A 336 -2.09 -5.22 23.88
CA LEU A 336 -1.91 -6.13 25.02
C LEU A 336 -2.75 -5.71 26.23
N SER A 337 -3.36 -4.51 26.17
CA SER A 337 -4.26 -3.99 27.20
C SER A 337 -5.66 -4.60 27.14
N SER A 338 -6.03 -5.19 25.99
CA SER A 338 -7.32 -5.84 25.74
C SER A 338 -7.37 -7.33 26.09
N ILE A 339 -6.24 -7.90 26.54
CA ILE A 339 -6.13 -9.34 26.83
C ILE A 339 -6.77 -9.66 28.18
N ASN A 340 -7.78 -10.53 28.14
CA ASN A 340 -8.41 -11.10 29.33
C ASN A 340 -8.01 -12.55 29.55
N VAL A 341 -7.95 -12.99 30.80
CA VAL A 341 -7.62 -14.35 31.21
C VAL A 341 -8.71 -14.87 32.14
N THR A 342 -8.99 -16.17 32.05
CA THR A 342 -9.89 -16.90 32.94
C THR A 342 -9.07 -17.53 34.07
N LEU A 343 -9.51 -17.37 35.32
CA LEU A 343 -8.96 -18.07 36.49
C LEU A 343 -9.45 -19.51 36.57
#